data_AF-A0A4R6R9M5-F1
#
_entry.id   AF-A0A4R6R9M5-F1
#
_cell.length_a   1.000
_cell.length_b   1.000
_cell.length_c   1.000
_cell.angle_alpha   90.00
_cell.angle_beta   90.00
_cell.angle_gamma   90.00
#
_symmetry.space_group_name_H-M   'P 1'
#
loop_
_entity.id
_entity.type
_entity.pdbx_description
1 polymer ?
#
loop_
_entity_poly.entity_id
_entity_poly.type
_entity_poly.pdbx_seq_one_letter_code
_entity_poly.pdbx_strand_id
1 'polypeptide(L)'
;MALVLGKNEDYRKAIEEAEKRTGIDGSAIAALIDAEAAKVASGADKGKWKADSYNAGSGAAGLTQFLSGTWIGHARNPSHLLNARGKTDGLIDAANTVIPGRQAALLKLRFDPLLSIVSAAEYGLDNLRYLEKKGVIPSGIGDDERARFMYLAHHEGAGGAVGFITGTKLYNRASLEGQGLDKATIDAYIAKAGSANAAYRLWLNEYMDKKIVPSKFRDAAAPGAAAPAGAAAAAEEPEDPPPPAPEWPADGAEVRVVTTDGLNLRAEPGGPIIRGLDLGQRVAIVGTKPGGWVDVRFGNEAGFVAEAYLRRPETAARERLFEVVVAEWLRFAKGKSSEEAEPYNSYVHEMWQAIGEDWWGKSKYADGKDVPWSAAFVSFVVGRSGPEYDAFAFDASHSVFVNDAIRARVMGNKTKPFWAYRIDEKKPEIGDIVQRNRAGNSFGYDYAEAHASYPSHSDVVCEVRGRVARVIGGNTGGGEGTVAMSEYDLDAKGFLLPGQSIIALLKNRADDVKTS
;
A
#
# COMPACT_ATOMS: atom_id res chain seq x y z
N MET A 1 25.69 3.90 14.88
CA MET A 1 25.99 5.27 14.40
C MET A 1 25.60 6.24 15.52
N ALA A 2 26.22 7.42 15.61
CA ALA A 2 25.87 8.37 16.67
C ALA A 2 24.54 9.08 16.36
N LEU A 3 23.75 9.35 17.41
CA LEU A 3 22.48 10.07 17.34
C LEU A 3 22.72 11.57 17.10
N VAL A 4 22.03 12.15 16.11
CA VAL A 4 22.12 13.56 15.71
C VAL A 4 20.75 14.22 15.88
N LEU A 5 20.64 15.27 16.71
CA LEU A 5 19.36 15.94 16.99
C LEU A 5 19.36 17.42 16.57
N GLY A 6 20.53 18.02 16.33
CA GLY A 6 20.64 19.39 15.83
C GLY A 6 20.00 20.42 16.76
N LYS A 7 18.85 20.99 16.39
CA LYS A 7 18.13 21.95 17.26
C LYS A 7 17.42 21.29 18.44
N ASN A 8 17.33 19.97 18.43
CA ASN A 8 16.62 19.16 19.40
C ASN A 8 17.57 18.50 20.42
N GLU A 9 18.83 18.95 20.50
CA GLU A 9 19.85 18.41 21.41
C GLU A 9 19.45 18.45 22.90
N ASP A 10 18.60 19.41 23.30
CA ASP A 10 18.05 19.48 24.65
C ASP A 10 17.30 18.20 25.06
N TYR A 11 16.82 17.42 24.09
CA TYR A 11 16.08 16.17 24.30
C TYR A 11 16.96 14.92 24.31
N ARG A 12 18.28 15.03 24.06
CA ARG A 12 19.22 13.89 23.97
C ARG A 12 19.12 12.96 25.16
N LYS A 13 19.21 13.50 26.38
CA LYS A 13 19.17 12.70 27.62
C LYS A 13 17.87 11.90 27.77
N ALA A 14 16.75 12.47 27.32
CA ALA A 14 15.47 11.78 27.38
C ALA A 14 15.39 10.64 26.35
N ILE A 15 15.96 10.84 25.15
CA ILE A 15 16.04 9.80 24.12
C ILE A 15 16.99 8.68 24.55
N GLU A 16 18.15 9.01 25.13
CA GLU A 16 19.10 8.03 25.64
C GLU A 16 18.51 7.19 26.79
N GLU A 17 17.74 7.81 27.69
CA GLU A 17 17.01 7.05 28.73
C GLU A 17 15.91 6.16 28.13
N ALA A 18 15.22 6.62 27.09
CA ALA A 18 14.22 5.82 26.39
C ALA A 18 14.86 4.61 25.65
N GLU A 19 15.99 4.83 24.99
CA GLU A 19 16.81 3.78 24.35
C GLU A 19 17.27 2.75 25.39
N LYS A 20 17.83 3.21 26.52
CA LYS A 20 18.28 2.33 27.61
C LYS A 20 17.15 1.45 28.16
N ARG A 21 15.93 1.98 28.25
CA ARG A 21 14.76 1.26 28.79
C ARG A 21 14.17 0.24 27.83
N THR A 22 14.24 0.52 26.53
CA THR A 22 13.48 -0.23 25.53
C THR A 22 14.36 -1.06 24.61
N GLY A 23 15.65 -0.72 24.51
CA GLY A 23 16.57 -1.27 23.53
C GLY A 23 16.28 -0.80 22.10
N ILE A 24 15.43 0.22 21.91
CA ILE A 24 15.10 0.79 20.60
C ILE A 24 16.08 1.93 20.33
N ASP A 25 16.77 1.86 19.19
CA ASP A 25 17.73 2.87 18.73
C ASP A 25 17.17 4.31 18.84
N GLY A 26 17.97 5.22 19.41
CA GLY A 26 17.55 6.59 19.65
C GLY A 26 17.13 7.34 18.38
N SER A 27 17.64 6.97 17.20
CA SER A 27 17.23 7.60 15.94
C SER A 27 15.82 7.20 15.50
N ALA A 28 15.39 5.98 15.84
CA ALA A 28 14.00 5.53 15.65
C ALA A 28 13.04 6.28 16.57
N ILE A 29 13.43 6.47 17.84
CA ILE A 29 12.66 7.27 18.81
C ILE A 29 12.59 8.74 18.36
N ALA A 30 13.69 9.32 17.88
CA ALA A 30 13.75 10.67 17.35
C ALA A 30 12.82 10.87 16.14
N ALA A 31 12.76 9.90 15.21
CA ALA A 31 11.86 9.95 14.07
C ALA A 31 10.38 9.94 14.46
N LEU A 32 10.02 9.16 15.49
CA LEU A 32 8.66 9.17 16.05
C LEU A 32 8.31 10.54 16.65
N ILE A 33 9.21 11.13 17.43
CA ILE A 33 9.01 12.47 18.01
C ILE A 33 8.89 13.51 16.90
N ASP A 34 9.74 13.44 15.86
CA ASP A 34 9.68 14.37 14.74
C ASP A 34 8.37 14.27 13.96
N ALA A 35 7.75 13.09 13.87
CA ALA A 35 6.44 12.98 13.22
C ALA A 35 5.32 13.65 14.04
N GLU A 36 5.36 13.52 15.37
CA GLU A 36 4.26 13.92 16.27
C GLU A 36 4.38 15.37 16.79
N ALA A 37 5.60 15.82 17.11
CA ALA A 37 5.79 17.09 17.78
C ALA A 37 5.49 18.28 16.85
N ALA A 38 4.74 19.24 17.39
CA ALA A 38 4.67 20.57 16.80
C ALA A 38 6.07 21.20 16.80
N LYS A 39 6.36 21.99 15.78
CA LYS A 39 7.68 22.61 15.57
C LYS A 39 7.56 24.12 15.68
N VAL A 40 8.60 24.76 16.20
CA VAL A 40 8.73 26.22 16.15
C VAL A 40 8.73 26.67 14.69
N ALA A 41 7.82 27.59 14.34
CA ALA A 41 7.54 27.94 12.94
C ALA A 41 8.54 28.94 12.33
N SER A 42 9.18 29.78 13.15
CA SER A 42 10.03 30.89 12.71
C SER A 42 11.13 31.21 13.73
N GLY A 43 12.10 32.05 13.33
CA GLY A 43 13.21 32.47 14.19
C GLY A 43 14.37 31.47 14.25
N ALA A 44 15.32 31.74 15.16
CA ALA A 44 16.54 30.92 15.33
C ALA A 44 16.21 29.45 15.65
N ASP A 45 15.15 29.23 16.43
CA ASP A 45 14.69 27.90 16.83
C ASP A 45 13.76 27.22 15.81
N LYS A 46 13.55 27.79 14.61
CA LYS A 46 12.69 27.18 13.58
C LYS A 46 13.02 25.69 13.38
N GLY A 47 12.04 24.83 13.54
CA GLY A 47 12.18 23.37 13.45
C GLY A 47 12.40 22.64 14.77
N LYS A 48 12.66 23.35 15.88
CA LYS A 48 12.77 22.77 17.22
C LYS A 48 11.42 22.20 17.67
N TRP A 49 11.43 21.02 18.29
CA TRP A 49 10.24 20.38 18.83
C TRP A 49 9.70 21.14 20.04
N LYS A 50 8.38 21.20 20.15
CA LYS A 50 7.68 21.92 21.20
C LYS A 50 7.22 20.96 22.31
N ALA A 51 7.81 21.06 23.49
CA ALA A 51 7.38 20.24 24.64
C ALA A 51 5.93 20.51 25.06
N ASP A 52 5.44 21.73 24.84
CA ASP A 52 4.06 22.19 25.05
C ASP A 52 3.11 21.85 23.89
N SER A 53 3.50 20.95 22.96
CA SER A 53 2.65 20.55 21.83
C SER A 53 1.28 20.07 22.31
N TYR A 54 0.22 20.64 21.74
CA TYR A 54 -1.16 20.34 22.14
C TYR A 54 -2.10 20.45 20.94
N ASN A 55 -2.92 19.42 20.73
CA ASN A 55 -3.98 19.42 19.73
C ASN A 55 -5.33 19.69 20.41
N ALA A 56 -5.94 20.85 20.11
CA ALA A 56 -7.20 21.25 20.70
C ALA A 56 -8.40 20.40 20.26
N GLY A 57 -8.33 19.76 19.09
CA GLY A 57 -9.40 18.90 18.56
C GLY A 57 -9.44 17.52 19.21
N SER A 58 -8.28 16.89 19.39
CA SER A 58 -8.18 15.52 19.94
C SER A 58 -7.80 15.47 21.43
N GLY A 59 -7.27 16.55 21.98
CA GLY A 59 -6.70 16.58 23.33
C GLY A 59 -5.36 15.85 23.47
N ALA A 60 -4.74 15.47 22.34
CA ALA A 60 -3.38 14.94 22.28
C ALA A 60 -2.37 15.98 22.77
N ALA A 61 -1.38 15.55 23.57
CA ALA A 61 -0.47 16.48 24.24
C ALA A 61 0.94 15.91 24.39
N GLY A 62 1.92 16.83 24.49
CA GLY A 62 3.33 16.50 24.64
C GLY A 62 4.06 16.29 23.32
N LEU A 63 5.37 16.04 23.41
CA LEU A 63 6.24 15.78 22.26
C LEU A 63 5.76 14.61 21.39
N THR A 64 4.98 13.72 21.97
CA THR A 64 4.55 12.46 21.36
C THR A 64 3.02 12.30 21.33
N GLN A 65 2.29 13.42 21.44
CA GLN A 65 0.84 13.51 21.15
C GLN A 65 -0.05 12.44 21.82
N PHE A 66 0.25 12.04 23.07
CA PHE A 66 -0.57 11.07 23.80
C PHE A 66 -2.00 11.58 24.07
N LEU A 67 -3.00 10.75 23.78
CA LEU A 67 -4.38 10.94 24.24
C LEU A 67 -4.52 10.65 25.74
N SER A 68 -5.55 11.24 26.36
CA SER A 68 -5.79 11.11 27.82
C SER A 68 -5.97 9.65 28.26
N GLY A 69 -6.78 8.88 27.55
CA GLY A 69 -7.04 7.47 27.89
C GLY A 69 -5.78 6.61 27.78
N THR A 70 -5.03 6.77 26.69
CA THR A 70 -3.77 6.04 26.46
C THR A 70 -2.73 6.39 27.52
N TRP A 71 -2.58 7.67 27.87
CA TRP A 71 -1.66 8.11 28.92
C TRP A 71 -2.01 7.53 30.30
N ILE A 72 -3.29 7.52 30.66
CA ILE A 72 -3.76 6.92 31.92
C ILE A 72 -3.53 5.41 31.91
N GLY A 73 -3.79 4.72 30.80
CA GLY A 73 -3.48 3.30 30.64
C GLY A 73 -1.99 3.02 30.82
N HIS A 74 -1.14 3.81 30.15
CA HIS A 74 0.32 3.71 30.24
C HIS A 74 0.82 3.89 31.67
N ALA A 75 0.25 4.86 32.39
CA ALA A 75 0.59 5.16 33.78
C ALA A 75 0.26 4.02 34.75
N ARG A 76 -0.70 3.14 34.43
CA ARG A 76 -1.10 2.02 35.29
C ARG A 76 -0.19 0.79 35.15
N ASN A 77 0.68 0.74 34.15
CA ASN A 77 1.59 -0.39 33.99
C ASN A 77 2.81 -0.24 34.92
N PRO A 78 3.01 -1.14 35.91
CA PRO A 78 4.10 -1.02 36.87
C PRO A 78 5.50 -1.10 36.28
N SER A 79 5.68 -1.57 35.04
CA SER A 79 6.99 -1.57 34.38
C SER A 79 7.40 -0.21 33.81
N HIS A 80 6.47 0.75 33.68
CA HIS A 80 6.71 2.02 33.00
C HIS A 80 7.26 3.10 33.92
N LEU A 81 8.11 3.97 33.37
CA LEU A 81 8.65 5.12 34.11
C LEU A 81 7.54 6.03 34.65
N LEU A 82 6.48 6.22 33.86
CA LEU A 82 5.35 7.06 34.23
C LEU A 82 4.62 6.52 35.47
N ASN A 83 4.53 5.20 35.64
CA ASN A 83 3.95 4.61 36.84
C ASN A 83 4.78 4.92 38.09
N ALA A 84 6.09 4.66 37.99
CA ALA A 84 7.02 4.92 39.08
C ALA A 84 6.99 6.41 39.48
N ARG A 85 7.01 7.32 38.49
CA ARG A 85 6.89 8.76 38.74
C ARG A 85 5.54 9.13 39.34
N GLY A 86 4.45 8.57 38.83
CA GLY A 86 3.11 8.79 39.35
C GLY A 86 2.96 8.37 40.81
N LYS A 87 3.63 7.31 41.25
CA LYS A 87 3.68 6.90 42.68
C LYS A 87 4.45 7.90 43.54
N THR A 88 5.64 8.30 43.09
CA THR A 88 6.46 9.31 43.79
C THR A 88 5.72 10.63 43.96
N ASP A 89 4.96 11.04 42.94
CA ASP A 89 4.23 12.32 42.93
C ASP A 89 2.85 12.23 43.63
N GLY A 90 2.48 11.06 44.19
CA GLY A 90 1.18 10.86 44.85
C GLY A 90 -0.02 10.96 43.90
N LEU A 91 0.18 10.57 42.64
CA LEU A 91 -0.82 10.52 41.57
C LEU A 91 -1.36 9.10 41.33
N ILE A 92 -0.57 8.09 41.66
CA ILE A 92 -0.86 6.67 41.49
C ILE A 92 -0.64 5.95 42.82
N ASP A 93 -1.56 5.07 43.20
CA ASP A 93 -1.47 4.31 44.44
C ASP A 93 -0.61 3.04 44.32
N ALA A 94 -0.46 2.32 45.44
CA ALA A 94 0.28 1.06 45.50
C ALA A 94 -0.32 -0.03 44.59
N ALA A 95 -1.62 0.05 44.28
CA ALA A 95 -2.33 -0.87 43.39
C ALA A 95 -2.24 -0.45 41.91
N ASN A 96 -1.37 0.52 41.57
CA ASN A 96 -1.22 1.08 40.23
C ASN A 96 -2.48 1.76 39.69
N THR A 97 -3.36 2.24 40.56
CA THR A 97 -4.56 2.98 40.18
C THR A 97 -4.36 4.48 40.32
N VAL A 98 -4.95 5.25 39.40
CA VAL A 98 -4.90 6.72 39.48
C VAL A 98 -5.74 7.17 40.67
N ILE A 99 -5.13 7.93 41.57
CA ILE A 99 -5.78 8.42 42.78
C ILE A 99 -6.93 9.38 42.39
N PRO A 100 -8.14 9.21 42.96
CA PRO A 100 -9.27 10.10 42.67
C PRO A 100 -8.91 11.58 42.84
N GLY A 101 -9.33 12.42 41.88
CA GLY A 101 -9.00 13.85 41.86
C GLY A 101 -7.59 14.21 41.36
N ARG A 102 -6.69 13.24 41.13
CA ARG A 102 -5.32 13.49 40.65
C ARG A 102 -5.13 13.37 39.14
N GLN A 103 -6.18 13.00 38.40
CA GLN A 103 -6.12 12.77 36.96
C GLN A 103 -5.58 13.97 36.17
N ALA A 104 -6.00 15.20 36.49
CA ALA A 104 -5.52 16.40 35.79
C ALA A 104 -4.00 16.62 35.97
N ALA A 105 -3.49 16.37 37.17
CA ALA A 105 -2.05 16.46 37.46
C ALA A 105 -1.27 15.37 36.71
N LEU A 106 -1.77 14.13 36.65
CA LEU A 106 -1.19 13.05 35.85
C LEU A 106 -1.15 13.39 34.36
N LEU A 107 -2.23 13.97 33.81
CA LEU A 107 -2.29 14.37 32.40
C LEU A 107 -1.33 15.51 32.05
N LYS A 108 -0.97 16.36 33.02
CA LYS A 108 0.01 17.44 32.85
C LYS A 108 1.43 16.91 32.65
N LEU A 109 1.72 15.69 33.12
CA LEU A 109 3.02 15.04 32.90
C LEU A 109 3.30 14.74 31.41
N ARG A 110 2.31 14.80 30.52
CA ARG A 110 2.54 14.72 29.05
C ARG A 110 3.45 15.83 28.52
N PHE A 111 3.52 16.97 29.21
CA PHE A 111 4.36 18.10 28.82
C PHE A 111 5.77 18.02 29.43
N ASP A 112 6.05 17.03 30.28
CA ASP A 112 7.42 16.74 30.73
C ASP A 112 8.17 15.99 29.60
N PRO A 113 9.26 16.55 29.05
CA PRO A 113 9.94 15.95 27.90
C PRO A 113 10.44 14.52 28.17
N LEU A 114 10.97 14.26 29.36
CA LEU A 114 11.49 12.94 29.71
C LEU A 114 10.36 11.93 29.75
N LEU A 115 9.27 12.24 30.47
CA LEU A 115 8.14 11.32 30.59
C LEU A 115 7.42 11.13 29.25
N SER A 116 7.30 12.17 28.43
CA SER A 116 6.65 12.07 27.11
C SER A 116 7.45 11.17 26.15
N ILE A 117 8.77 11.33 26.10
CA ILE A 117 9.64 10.56 25.20
C ILE A 117 9.76 9.10 25.67
N VAL A 118 10.05 8.87 26.95
CA VAL A 118 10.17 7.51 27.50
C VAL A 118 8.85 6.77 27.39
N SER A 119 7.71 7.42 27.65
CA SER A 119 6.41 6.78 27.51
C SER A 119 6.10 6.38 26.06
N ALA A 120 6.53 7.17 25.07
CA ALA A 120 6.32 6.82 23.66
C ALA A 120 7.16 5.60 23.25
N ALA A 121 8.40 5.50 23.72
CA ALA A 121 9.24 4.34 23.47
C ALA A 121 8.69 3.08 24.16
N GLU A 122 8.32 3.17 25.45
CA GLU A 122 7.73 2.06 26.21
C GLU A 122 6.41 1.60 25.59
N TYR A 123 5.50 2.53 25.25
CA TYR A 123 4.23 2.22 24.60
C TYR A 123 4.43 1.64 23.20
N GLY A 124 5.40 2.16 22.44
CA GLY A 124 5.78 1.61 21.14
C GLY A 124 6.28 0.18 21.27
N LEU A 125 7.12 -0.13 22.26
CA LEU A 125 7.59 -1.49 22.53
C LEU A 125 6.45 -2.45 22.91
N ASP A 126 5.51 -2.00 23.75
CA ASP A 126 4.32 -2.79 24.09
C ASP A 126 3.45 -3.07 22.86
N ASN A 127 3.28 -2.08 21.97
CA ASN A 127 2.58 -2.25 20.71
C ASN A 127 3.28 -3.23 19.77
N LEU A 128 4.60 -3.14 19.63
CA LEU A 128 5.38 -4.08 18.82
C LEU A 128 5.18 -5.52 19.32
N ARG A 129 5.31 -5.75 20.63
CA ARG A 129 5.05 -7.06 21.25
C ARG A 129 3.63 -7.55 21.00
N TYR A 130 2.65 -6.65 21.06
CA TYR A 130 1.26 -7.00 20.76
C TYR A 130 1.06 -7.40 19.30
N LEU A 131 1.64 -6.65 18.36
CA LEU A 131 1.57 -6.95 16.92
C LEU A 131 2.29 -8.25 16.56
N GLU A 132 3.47 -8.49 17.16
CA GLU A 132 4.22 -9.75 17.02
C GLU A 132 3.38 -10.93 17.55
N LYS A 133 2.78 -10.79 18.73
CA LYS A 133 1.90 -11.82 19.32
C LYS A 133 0.66 -12.09 18.47
N LYS A 134 0.18 -11.11 17.71
CA LYS A 134 -0.92 -11.27 16.76
C LYS A 134 -0.49 -11.89 15.43
N GLY A 135 0.82 -12.11 15.22
CA GLY A 135 1.35 -12.67 13.99
C GLY A 135 1.24 -11.74 12.79
N VAL A 136 1.02 -10.44 13.01
CA VAL A 136 0.86 -9.46 11.92
C VAL A 136 2.15 -8.72 11.59
N ILE A 137 3.14 -8.76 12.50
CA ILE A 137 4.49 -8.32 12.21
C ILE A 137 5.49 -9.42 12.60
N PRO A 138 6.64 -9.48 11.93
CA PRO A 138 7.65 -10.49 12.22
C PRO A 138 8.46 -10.17 13.48
N SER A 139 8.87 -11.20 14.22
CA SER A 139 9.75 -11.04 15.39
C SER A 139 11.16 -10.65 14.96
N GLY A 140 11.81 -9.75 15.68
CA GLY A 140 13.23 -9.40 15.45
C GLY A 140 13.47 -8.48 14.26
N ILE A 141 12.44 -7.73 13.83
CA ILE A 141 12.60 -6.63 12.87
C ILE A 141 13.58 -5.57 13.39
N GLY A 142 14.37 -4.99 12.47
CA GLY A 142 15.30 -3.91 12.79
C GLY A 142 14.60 -2.63 13.23
N ASP A 143 15.31 -1.76 13.95
CA ASP A 143 14.71 -0.61 14.62
C ASP A 143 14.11 0.43 13.66
N ASP A 144 14.57 0.50 12.41
CA ASP A 144 13.96 1.38 11.39
C ASP A 144 12.54 0.94 11.05
N GLU A 145 12.34 -0.37 10.91
CA GLU A 145 11.03 -0.95 10.64
C GLU A 145 10.16 -0.92 11.90
N ARG A 146 10.76 -1.12 13.09
CA ARG A 146 10.05 -0.93 14.36
C ARG A 146 9.51 0.48 14.50
N ALA A 147 10.25 1.51 14.09
CA ALA A 147 9.79 2.89 14.12
C ALA A 147 8.48 3.07 13.32
N ARG A 148 8.38 2.42 12.15
CA ARG A 148 7.16 2.44 11.32
C ARG A 148 5.98 1.82 12.05
N PHE A 149 6.14 0.63 12.60
CA PHE A 149 5.04 -0.06 13.31
C PHE A 149 4.68 0.59 14.64
N MET A 150 5.66 1.18 15.34
CA MET A 150 5.41 2.01 16.52
C MET A 150 4.54 3.20 16.15
N TYR A 151 4.88 3.94 15.08
CA TYR A 151 4.06 5.05 14.61
C TYR A 151 2.66 4.58 14.20
N LEU A 152 2.56 3.52 13.40
CA LEU A 152 1.27 2.98 12.96
C LEU A 152 0.37 2.61 14.15
N ALA A 153 0.90 1.90 15.14
CA ALA A 153 0.15 1.50 16.33
C ALA A 153 -0.11 2.66 17.29
N HIS A 154 0.76 3.67 17.31
CA HIS A 154 0.52 4.91 18.05
C HIS A 154 -0.66 5.67 17.43
N HIS A 155 -0.64 5.84 16.11
CA HIS A 155 -1.64 6.56 15.31
C HIS A 155 -3.01 5.86 15.30
N GLU A 156 -3.03 4.57 14.97
CA GLU A 156 -4.26 3.79 14.79
C GLU A 156 -4.80 3.19 16.10
N GLY A 157 -3.98 3.16 17.14
CA GLY A 157 -4.11 2.24 18.27
C GLY A 157 -3.71 0.81 17.88
N ALA A 158 -3.34 -0.02 18.88
CA ALA A 158 -2.85 -1.37 18.65
C ALA A 158 -3.80 -2.27 17.83
N GLY A 159 -5.11 -2.24 18.15
CA GLY A 159 -6.13 -2.98 17.39
C GLY A 159 -6.37 -2.40 15.99
N GLY A 160 -6.28 -1.08 15.84
CA GLY A 160 -6.39 -0.41 14.55
C GLY A 160 -5.23 -0.77 13.63
N ALA A 161 -4.00 -0.82 14.15
CA ALA A 161 -2.82 -1.25 13.42
C ALA A 161 -2.91 -2.70 12.93
N VAL A 162 -3.41 -3.63 13.76
CA VAL A 162 -3.72 -5.01 13.32
C VAL A 162 -4.68 -4.97 12.11
N GLY A 163 -5.78 -4.22 12.21
CA GLY A 163 -6.76 -4.12 11.13
C GLY A 163 -6.24 -3.39 9.90
N PHE A 164 -5.31 -2.44 10.06
CA PHE A 164 -4.61 -1.80 8.96
C PHE A 164 -3.73 -2.83 8.23
N ILE A 165 -2.83 -3.52 8.95
CA ILE A 165 -1.88 -4.49 8.36
C ILE A 165 -2.60 -5.66 7.66
N THR A 166 -3.70 -6.13 8.24
CA THR A 166 -4.46 -7.30 7.73
C THR A 166 -5.53 -6.94 6.72
N GLY A 167 -5.77 -5.65 6.46
CA GLY A 167 -6.84 -5.21 5.57
C GLY A 167 -8.25 -5.26 6.18
N THR A 168 -8.43 -5.66 7.45
CA THR A 168 -9.76 -5.86 8.04
C THR A 168 -10.42 -4.57 8.55
N LYS A 169 -9.64 -3.52 8.82
CA LYS A 169 -10.18 -2.19 9.19
C LYS A 169 -10.47 -1.41 7.92
N LEU A 170 -11.70 -0.96 7.78
CA LEU A 170 -12.14 -0.13 6.65
C LEU A 170 -12.12 1.35 7.06
N TYR A 171 -11.73 2.19 6.12
CA TYR A 171 -11.68 3.64 6.27
C TYR A 171 -12.63 4.31 5.28
N ASN A 172 -13.06 5.51 5.62
CA ASN A 172 -13.98 6.31 4.82
C ASN A 172 -13.44 7.73 4.66
N ARG A 173 -14.15 8.58 3.92
CA ARG A 173 -13.72 9.97 3.70
C ARG A 173 -13.51 10.72 5.02
N ALA A 174 -14.41 10.53 6.00
CA ALA A 174 -14.27 11.14 7.32
C ALA A 174 -12.99 10.71 8.06
N SER A 175 -12.45 9.52 7.75
CA SER A 175 -11.18 9.07 8.29
C SER A 175 -10.03 9.96 7.80
N LEU A 176 -10.01 10.34 6.52
CA LEU A 176 -9.05 11.27 5.92
C LEU A 176 -9.27 12.71 6.40
N GLU A 177 -10.51 13.16 6.50
CA GLU A 177 -10.86 14.49 7.04
C GLU A 177 -10.36 14.64 8.49
N GLY A 178 -10.47 13.57 9.28
CA GLY A 178 -9.94 13.51 10.64
C GLY A 178 -8.42 13.69 10.75
N GLN A 179 -7.69 13.55 9.64
CA GLN A 179 -6.24 13.79 9.56
C GLN A 179 -5.90 15.25 9.23
N GLY A 180 -6.91 16.11 9.07
CA GLY A 180 -6.73 17.51 8.72
C GLY A 180 -6.39 17.74 7.25
N LEU A 181 -6.63 16.76 6.37
CA LEU A 181 -6.46 16.92 4.93
C LEU A 181 -7.58 17.79 4.36
N ASP A 182 -7.23 18.72 3.47
CA ASP A 182 -8.23 19.51 2.77
C ASP A 182 -8.96 18.67 1.71
N LYS A 183 -10.14 19.16 1.30
CA LYS A 183 -11.02 18.46 0.35
C LYS A 183 -10.31 18.10 -0.96
N ALA A 184 -9.50 19.00 -1.52
CA ALA A 184 -8.84 18.74 -2.80
C ALA A 184 -7.79 17.62 -2.66
N THR A 185 -7.03 17.62 -1.57
CA THR A 185 -6.10 16.54 -1.23
C THR A 185 -6.82 15.20 -1.06
N ILE A 186 -7.95 15.18 -0.35
CA ILE A 186 -8.77 13.98 -0.15
C ILE A 186 -9.30 13.46 -1.49
N ASP A 187 -9.86 14.35 -2.31
CA ASP A 187 -10.41 14.00 -3.62
C ASP A 187 -9.33 13.43 -4.53
N ALA A 188 -8.11 13.99 -4.49
CA ALA A 188 -6.95 13.46 -5.21
C ALA A 188 -6.55 12.06 -4.73
N TYR A 189 -6.51 11.81 -3.41
CA TYR A 189 -6.22 10.47 -2.88
C TYR A 189 -7.30 9.45 -3.24
N ILE A 190 -8.59 9.82 -3.19
CA ILE A 190 -9.70 8.95 -3.57
C ILE A 190 -9.67 8.66 -5.07
N ALA A 191 -9.43 9.67 -5.90
CA ALA A 191 -9.29 9.49 -7.34
C ALA A 191 -8.11 8.58 -7.69
N LYS A 192 -6.98 8.72 -6.97
CA LYS A 192 -5.77 7.90 -7.13
C LYS A 192 -5.96 6.46 -6.68
N ALA A 193 -6.71 6.23 -5.60
CA ALA A 193 -6.80 4.91 -4.96
C ALA A 193 -8.09 4.13 -5.27
N GLY A 194 -9.07 4.77 -5.91
CA GLY A 194 -10.35 4.16 -6.32
C GLY A 194 -11.41 4.10 -5.22
N SER A 195 -11.03 4.18 -3.94
CA SER A 195 -11.97 4.22 -2.81
C SER A 195 -11.43 5.05 -1.64
N ALA A 196 -12.33 5.49 -0.74
CA ALA A 196 -11.90 6.19 0.47
C ALA A 196 -11.10 5.30 1.44
N ASN A 197 -11.34 3.99 1.44
CA ASN A 197 -10.58 3.03 2.24
C ASN A 197 -9.13 2.93 1.74
N ALA A 198 -8.97 2.73 0.43
CA ALA A 198 -7.69 2.66 -0.25
C ALA A 198 -6.91 3.97 -0.13
N ALA A 199 -7.60 5.10 -0.29
CA ALA A 199 -7.04 6.43 -0.15
C ALA A 199 -6.41 6.67 1.22
N TYR A 200 -7.11 6.27 2.30
CA TYR A 200 -6.57 6.37 3.66
C TYR A 200 -5.31 5.52 3.85
N ARG A 201 -5.33 4.29 3.34
CA ARG A 201 -4.21 3.34 3.43
C ARG A 201 -2.98 3.83 2.67
N LEU A 202 -3.20 4.35 1.47
CA LEU A 202 -2.15 4.96 0.65
C LEU A 202 -1.55 6.18 1.35
N TRP A 203 -2.41 7.11 1.79
CA TRP A 203 -1.98 8.31 2.49
C TRP A 203 -1.15 7.99 3.74
N LEU A 204 -1.60 7.08 4.60
CA LEU A 204 -0.90 6.77 5.85
C LEU A 204 0.47 6.14 5.59
N ASN A 205 0.57 5.28 4.57
CA ASN A 205 1.86 4.71 4.16
C ASN A 205 2.81 5.79 3.61
N GLU A 206 2.35 6.63 2.68
CA GLU A 206 3.16 7.73 2.14
C GLU A 206 3.58 8.72 3.24
N TYR A 207 2.70 8.98 4.21
CA TYR A 207 3.01 9.80 5.37
C TYR A 207 4.15 9.17 6.18
N MET A 208 4.03 7.88 6.51
CA MET A 208 5.07 7.15 7.26
C MET A 208 6.40 7.14 6.51
N ASP A 209 6.40 6.86 5.21
CA ASP A 209 7.61 6.88 4.37
C ASP A 209 8.32 8.25 4.41
N LYS A 210 7.53 9.33 4.40
CA LYS A 210 8.05 10.69 4.40
C LYS A 210 8.54 11.14 5.78
N LYS A 211 7.85 10.72 6.84
CA LYS A 211 7.99 11.27 8.19
C LYS A 211 8.81 10.38 9.12
N ILE A 212 8.64 9.07 9.04
CA ILE A 212 9.35 8.10 9.87
C ILE A 212 10.65 7.71 9.18
N VAL A 213 11.65 8.57 9.33
CA VAL A 213 12.96 8.40 8.67
C VAL A 213 14.08 8.48 9.71
N PRO A 214 14.36 7.37 10.43
CA PRO A 214 15.40 7.31 11.47
C PRO A 214 16.78 7.74 10.99
N SER A 215 17.12 7.47 9.73
CA SER A 215 18.40 7.88 9.12
C SER A 215 18.64 9.39 9.14
N LYS A 216 17.60 10.24 9.25
CA LYS A 216 17.75 11.70 9.43
C LYS A 216 18.44 12.07 10.75
N PHE A 217 18.44 11.16 11.72
CA PHE A 217 18.97 11.36 13.07
C PHE A 217 20.23 10.51 13.32
N ARG A 218 20.88 10.03 12.27
CA ARG A 218 22.17 9.33 12.33
C ARG A 218 23.25 10.17 11.67
N ASP A 219 24.44 10.17 12.24
CA ASP A 219 25.60 10.75 11.56
C ASP A 219 25.89 9.99 10.25
N ALA A 220 26.05 10.74 9.16
CA ALA A 220 26.54 10.18 7.91
C ALA A 220 28.01 9.76 8.10
N ALA A 221 28.31 8.47 7.92
CA ALA A 221 29.70 8.05 7.81
C ALA A 221 30.36 8.76 6.61
N ALA A 222 31.61 9.21 6.78
CA ALA A 222 32.44 9.78 5.73
C ALA A 222 32.53 8.84 4.48
N PRO A 223 32.76 9.38 3.28
CA PRO A 223 32.30 8.79 2.02
C PRO A 223 33.17 7.65 1.51
N GLY A 224 32.52 6.63 0.95
CA GLY A 224 33.13 5.61 0.10
C GLY A 224 32.17 5.24 -1.03
N ALA A 225 32.56 5.60 -2.25
CA ALA A 225 32.02 5.20 -3.56
C ALA A 225 30.74 5.90 -4.10
N ALA A 226 31.04 6.91 -4.94
CA ALA A 226 30.40 7.24 -6.22
C ALA A 226 28.94 7.72 -6.26
N ALA A 227 28.80 9.04 -6.38
CA ALA A 227 27.67 9.67 -7.07
C ALA A 227 27.80 9.46 -8.59
N PRO A 228 26.71 9.26 -9.35
CA PRO A 228 26.73 9.53 -10.78
C PRO A 228 26.36 11.00 -11.03
N ALA A 229 27.17 11.62 -11.88
CA ALA A 229 27.01 12.96 -12.39
C ALA A 229 26.14 12.97 -13.66
N GLY A 230 25.56 14.13 -13.95
CA GLY A 230 25.41 14.61 -15.33
C GLY A 230 24.00 14.56 -15.92
N ALA A 231 23.43 15.75 -16.15
CA ALA A 231 22.23 15.95 -16.96
C ALA A 231 22.58 16.06 -18.46
N ALA A 232 21.69 15.47 -19.26
CA ALA A 232 21.26 15.81 -20.63
C ALA A 232 22.26 15.78 -21.82
N ALA A 233 21.97 14.88 -22.77
CA ALA A 233 22.02 15.16 -24.21
C ALA A 233 21.03 14.23 -24.95
N ALA A 234 20.21 14.81 -25.83
CA ALA A 234 19.27 14.12 -26.69
C ALA A 234 20.00 13.38 -27.83
N ALA A 235 19.59 12.14 -28.10
CA ALA A 235 19.90 11.37 -29.30
C ALA A 235 18.73 10.42 -29.61
N GLU A 236 18.49 10.21 -30.91
CA GLU A 236 17.34 9.51 -31.50
C GLU A 236 17.14 8.06 -31.02
N GLU A 237 15.87 7.65 -31.01
CA GLU A 237 15.31 6.40 -30.48
C GLU A 237 15.79 5.13 -31.23
N PRO A 238 16.25 4.09 -30.52
CA PRO A 238 16.08 2.72 -30.98
C PRO A 238 14.71 2.18 -30.52
N GLU A 239 14.05 1.39 -31.36
CA GLU A 239 12.87 0.59 -30.96
C GLU A 239 13.23 -0.26 -29.73
N ASP A 240 12.57 -0.02 -28.60
CA ASP A 240 12.77 -0.80 -27.38
C ASP A 240 12.22 -2.22 -27.58
N PRO A 241 13.03 -3.28 -27.43
CA PRO A 241 12.52 -4.64 -27.44
C PRO A 241 11.57 -4.83 -26.24
N PRO A 242 10.64 -5.79 -26.30
CA PRO A 242 9.76 -6.12 -25.18
C PRO A 242 10.58 -6.30 -23.89
N PRO A 243 10.03 -5.92 -22.72
CA PRO A 243 10.74 -6.05 -21.45
C PRO A 243 11.32 -7.47 -21.32
N PRO A 244 12.58 -7.61 -20.90
CA PRO A 244 13.25 -8.91 -20.87
C PRO A 244 12.43 -9.91 -20.07
N ALA A 245 12.27 -11.11 -20.61
CA ALA A 245 11.66 -12.21 -19.88
C ALA A 245 12.39 -12.38 -18.54
N PRO A 246 11.67 -12.53 -17.40
CA PRO A 246 12.31 -12.64 -16.11
C PRO A 246 13.28 -13.82 -16.08
N GLU A 247 14.52 -13.58 -15.62
CA GLU A 247 15.50 -14.63 -15.42
C GLU A 247 14.97 -15.68 -14.43
N TRP A 248 14.90 -16.92 -14.90
CA TRP A 248 14.29 -18.03 -14.19
C TRP A 248 15.19 -18.55 -13.05
N PRO A 249 14.64 -18.85 -11.87
CA PRO A 249 15.32 -19.67 -10.87
C PRO A 249 15.70 -21.04 -11.45
N ALA A 250 16.81 -21.60 -10.99
CA ALA A 250 17.26 -22.94 -11.38
C ALA A 250 16.19 -24.02 -11.15
N ASP A 251 16.19 -25.06 -12.00
CA ASP A 251 15.28 -26.20 -11.92
C ASP A 251 15.23 -26.80 -10.49
N GLY A 252 14.01 -26.90 -9.95
CA GLY A 252 13.74 -27.48 -8.63
C GLY A 252 13.64 -26.50 -7.46
N ALA A 253 13.89 -25.20 -7.65
CA ALA A 253 13.67 -24.19 -6.62
C ALA A 253 12.18 -23.86 -6.43
N GLU A 254 11.73 -23.75 -5.17
CA GLU A 254 10.38 -23.30 -4.88
C GLU A 254 10.25 -21.80 -5.22
N VAL A 255 9.41 -21.42 -6.17
CA VAL A 255 9.24 -20.02 -6.58
C VAL A 255 8.05 -19.38 -5.85
N ARG A 256 8.20 -18.10 -5.50
CA ARG A 256 7.13 -17.23 -4.99
C ARG A 256 7.05 -15.94 -5.79
N VAL A 257 5.87 -15.35 -5.81
CA VAL A 257 5.56 -14.09 -6.49
C VAL A 257 5.32 -13.00 -5.44
N VAL A 258 5.91 -11.83 -5.66
CA VAL A 258 5.71 -10.65 -4.81
C VAL A 258 4.29 -10.11 -4.99
N THR A 259 3.59 -9.84 -3.89
CA THR A 259 2.18 -9.38 -3.90
C THR A 259 2.03 -7.88 -3.66
N THR A 260 3.12 -7.14 -3.46
CA THR A 260 3.09 -5.70 -3.21
C THR A 260 4.15 -4.97 -4.02
N ASP A 261 3.90 -3.70 -4.31
CA ASP A 261 4.95 -2.82 -4.78
C ASP A 261 5.90 -2.44 -3.64
N GLY A 262 7.21 -2.42 -3.92
CA GLY A 262 8.23 -1.95 -2.97
C GLY A 262 8.56 -2.93 -1.83
N LEU A 263 8.47 -4.24 -2.05
CA LEU A 263 8.94 -5.23 -1.08
C LEU A 263 10.46 -5.15 -0.92
N ASN A 264 10.95 -4.88 0.29
CA ASN A 264 12.38 -4.75 0.52
C ASN A 264 13.09 -6.12 0.58
N LEU A 265 14.03 -6.35 -0.34
CA LEU A 265 15.07 -7.37 -0.24
C LEU A 265 16.16 -6.87 0.70
N ARG A 266 16.48 -7.61 1.77
CA ARG A 266 17.41 -7.19 2.82
C ARG A 266 18.61 -8.14 2.94
N ALA A 267 19.75 -7.62 3.41
CA ALA A 267 20.96 -8.42 3.60
C ALA A 267 20.85 -9.45 4.73
N GLU A 268 20.01 -9.16 5.72
CA GLU A 268 19.63 -10.03 6.83
C GLU A 268 18.16 -9.75 7.22
N PRO A 269 17.47 -10.66 7.91
CA PRO A 269 16.13 -10.41 8.44
C PRO A 269 16.03 -9.07 9.18
N GLY A 270 15.25 -8.12 8.64
CA GLY A 270 15.07 -6.79 9.23
C GLY A 270 16.27 -5.84 9.12
N GLY A 271 17.37 -6.24 8.50
CA GLY A 271 18.59 -5.44 8.35
C GLY A 271 18.58 -4.49 7.15
N PRO A 272 19.75 -4.02 6.68
CA PRO A 272 19.85 -3.06 5.58
C PRO A 272 19.14 -3.53 4.30
N ILE A 273 18.48 -2.59 3.62
CA ILE A 273 17.81 -2.82 2.34
C ILE A 273 18.87 -2.91 1.25
N ILE A 274 18.86 -4.02 0.51
CA ILE A 274 19.60 -4.19 -0.74
C ILE A 274 18.86 -3.43 -1.84
N ARG A 275 17.56 -3.73 -2.01
CA ARG A 275 16.69 -3.07 -2.99
C ARG A 275 15.20 -3.27 -2.69
N GLY A 276 14.36 -2.52 -3.41
CA GLY A 276 12.95 -2.82 -3.55
C GLY A 276 12.68 -3.83 -4.67
N LEU A 277 11.68 -4.68 -4.44
CA LEU A 277 11.06 -5.58 -5.40
C LEU A 277 9.63 -5.10 -5.69
N ASP A 278 9.27 -5.12 -6.97
CA ASP A 278 7.96 -4.67 -7.44
C ASP A 278 6.94 -5.80 -7.44
N LEU A 279 5.66 -5.43 -7.51
CA LEU A 279 4.55 -6.37 -7.67
C LEU A 279 4.86 -7.34 -8.81
N GLY A 280 4.59 -8.63 -8.61
CA GLY A 280 4.74 -9.65 -9.63
C GLY A 280 6.16 -10.15 -9.89
N GLN A 281 7.18 -9.53 -9.30
CA GLN A 281 8.53 -10.08 -9.36
C GLN A 281 8.59 -11.46 -8.67
N ARG A 282 9.39 -12.36 -9.24
CA ARG A 282 9.54 -13.74 -8.76
C ARG A 282 10.82 -13.87 -7.95
N VAL A 283 10.73 -14.62 -6.86
CA VAL A 283 11.86 -14.94 -5.99
C VAL A 283 11.95 -16.46 -5.81
N ALA A 284 13.18 -16.97 -5.81
CA ALA A 284 13.46 -18.38 -5.51
C ALA A 284 13.61 -18.54 -4.00
N ILE A 285 12.84 -19.44 -3.39
CA ILE A 285 12.94 -19.74 -1.98
C ILE A 285 14.14 -20.65 -1.74
N VAL A 286 15.08 -20.16 -0.93
CA VAL A 286 16.27 -20.90 -0.50
C VAL A 286 16.00 -21.55 0.86
N GLY A 287 15.24 -20.88 1.73
CA GLY A 287 14.83 -21.42 3.02
C GLY A 287 13.97 -20.45 3.83
N THR A 288 13.42 -20.93 4.93
CA THR A 288 12.64 -20.11 5.87
C THR A 288 13.48 -19.72 7.08
N LYS A 289 13.30 -18.50 7.59
CA LYS A 289 13.88 -18.03 8.84
C LYS A 289 12.78 -17.71 9.86
N PRO A 290 13.08 -17.75 11.17
CA PRO A 290 12.15 -17.34 12.21
C PRO A 290 11.64 -15.91 11.98
N GLY A 291 10.42 -15.65 12.47
CA GLY A 291 9.80 -14.34 12.34
C GLY A 291 9.42 -14.01 10.90
N GLY A 292 8.79 -14.93 10.16
CA GLY A 292 8.17 -14.62 8.85
C GLY A 292 9.11 -14.06 7.79
N TRP A 293 10.41 -14.34 7.88
CA TRP A 293 11.40 -14.00 6.85
C TRP A 293 11.69 -15.22 6.00
N VAL A 294 11.86 -14.99 4.71
CA VAL A 294 12.23 -16.01 3.74
C VAL A 294 13.56 -15.63 3.14
N ASP A 295 14.50 -16.56 3.18
CA ASP A 295 15.76 -16.50 2.47
C ASP A 295 15.48 -16.77 0.99
N VAL A 296 15.82 -15.80 0.15
CA VAL A 296 15.47 -15.81 -1.26
C VAL A 296 16.65 -15.47 -2.14
N ARG A 297 16.59 -15.98 -3.37
CA ARG A 297 17.35 -15.46 -4.50
C ARG A 297 16.45 -14.68 -5.44
N PHE A 298 16.92 -13.49 -5.83
CA PHE A 298 16.35 -12.67 -6.88
C PHE A 298 17.44 -12.40 -7.93
N GLY A 299 17.35 -13.06 -9.08
CA GLY A 299 18.44 -13.09 -10.07
C GLY A 299 19.74 -13.58 -9.44
N ASN A 300 20.76 -12.72 -9.43
CA ASN A 300 22.06 -12.99 -8.82
C ASN A 300 22.17 -12.65 -7.33
N GLU A 301 21.21 -11.90 -6.80
CA GLU A 301 21.22 -11.39 -5.44
C GLU A 301 20.59 -12.41 -4.48
N ALA A 302 21.23 -12.60 -3.33
CA ALA A 302 20.66 -13.36 -2.21
C ALA A 302 20.29 -12.40 -1.08
N GLY A 303 19.19 -12.66 -0.39
CA GLY A 303 18.75 -11.84 0.72
C GLY A 303 17.48 -12.36 1.37
N PHE A 304 16.85 -11.51 2.16
CA PHE A 304 15.69 -11.86 2.96
C PHE A 304 14.52 -10.93 2.66
N VAL A 305 13.34 -11.50 2.48
CA VAL A 305 12.08 -10.77 2.31
C VAL A 305 11.04 -11.25 3.33
N ALA A 306 10.05 -10.41 3.63
CA ALA A 306 8.95 -10.81 4.50
C ALA A 306 7.96 -11.71 3.75
N GLU A 307 7.70 -12.90 4.31
CA GLU A 307 6.83 -13.95 3.74
C GLU A 307 5.40 -13.44 3.47
N ALA A 308 4.91 -12.52 4.30
CA ALA A 308 3.57 -11.95 4.21
C ALA A 308 3.28 -11.22 2.89
N TYR A 309 4.32 -10.92 2.10
CA TYR A 309 4.22 -10.27 0.78
C TYR A 309 4.56 -11.20 -0.38
N LEU A 310 4.59 -12.51 -0.11
CA LEU A 310 4.84 -13.55 -1.08
C LEU A 310 3.61 -14.45 -1.23
N ARG A 311 3.31 -14.84 -2.47
CA ARG A 311 2.32 -15.88 -2.78
C ARG A 311 2.93 -16.97 -3.63
N ARG A 312 2.31 -18.15 -3.62
CA ARG A 312 2.59 -19.16 -4.66
C ARG A 312 2.11 -18.62 -6.02
N PRO A 313 2.81 -18.94 -7.12
CA PRO A 313 2.26 -18.71 -8.45
C PRO A 313 0.90 -19.41 -8.58
N GLU A 314 -0.04 -18.74 -9.25
CA GLU A 314 -1.27 -19.32 -9.77
C GLU A 314 -0.95 -20.29 -10.92
N THR A 315 -1.98 -20.75 -11.62
CA THR A 315 -1.86 -21.49 -12.86
C THR A 315 -1.11 -20.69 -13.93
N ALA A 316 -0.48 -21.38 -14.89
CA ALA A 316 0.36 -20.73 -15.89
C ALA A 316 -0.41 -19.68 -16.72
N ALA A 317 -1.67 -19.95 -17.09
CA ALA A 317 -2.47 -19.00 -17.86
C ALA A 317 -2.84 -17.75 -17.05
N ARG A 318 -3.15 -17.90 -15.76
CA ARG A 318 -3.44 -16.76 -14.87
C ARG A 318 -2.19 -15.94 -14.57
N GLU A 319 -1.06 -16.60 -14.36
CA GLU A 319 0.23 -15.92 -14.15
C GLU A 319 0.65 -15.11 -15.37
N ARG A 320 0.50 -15.64 -16.59
CA ARG A 320 0.82 -14.87 -17.81
C ARG A 320 -0.04 -13.60 -17.90
N LEU A 321 -1.34 -13.69 -17.64
CA LEU A 321 -2.21 -12.51 -17.63
C LEU A 321 -1.79 -11.50 -16.56
N PHE A 322 -1.54 -11.98 -15.35
CA PHE A 322 -1.05 -11.13 -14.27
C PHE A 322 0.27 -10.44 -14.63
N GLU A 323 1.23 -11.16 -15.20
CA GLU A 323 2.53 -10.63 -15.63
C GLU A 323 2.39 -9.55 -16.71
N VAL A 324 1.56 -9.77 -17.73
CA VAL A 324 1.30 -8.79 -18.79
C VAL A 324 0.66 -7.52 -18.20
N VAL A 325 -0.33 -7.67 -17.33
CA VAL A 325 -1.01 -6.54 -16.68
C VAL A 325 -0.05 -5.71 -15.83
N VAL A 326 0.79 -6.38 -15.02
CA VAL A 326 1.79 -5.72 -14.19
C VAL A 326 2.86 -5.05 -15.04
N ALA A 327 3.29 -5.66 -16.14
CA ALA A 327 4.26 -5.08 -17.06
C ALA A 327 3.78 -3.75 -17.64
N GLU A 328 2.51 -3.65 -18.04
CA GLU A 328 1.95 -2.39 -18.52
C GLU A 328 1.84 -1.35 -17.40
N TRP A 329 1.48 -1.76 -16.17
CA TRP A 329 1.46 -0.84 -15.02
C TRP A 329 2.86 -0.27 -14.71
N LEU A 330 3.89 -1.11 -14.75
CA LEU A 330 5.28 -0.69 -14.58
C LEU A 330 5.73 0.23 -15.72
N ARG A 331 5.39 -0.13 -16.97
CA ARG A 331 5.68 0.67 -18.17
C ARG A 331 5.10 2.07 -18.05
N PHE A 332 3.87 2.20 -17.56
CA PHE A 332 3.20 3.50 -17.30
C PHE A 332 3.61 4.13 -15.96
N ALA A 333 4.86 3.93 -15.55
CA ALA A 333 5.46 4.53 -14.36
C ALA A 333 4.61 4.35 -13.08
N LYS A 334 3.95 3.18 -12.94
CA LYS A 334 3.09 2.84 -11.81
C LYS A 334 1.90 3.81 -11.65
N GLY A 335 1.33 4.26 -12.77
CA GLY A 335 0.21 5.21 -12.81
C GLY A 335 0.62 6.67 -12.60
N LYS A 336 1.89 7.01 -12.86
CA LYS A 336 2.42 8.38 -12.76
C LYS A 336 2.72 9.00 -14.12
N SER A 337 2.41 8.31 -15.20
CA SER A 337 2.54 8.80 -16.57
C SER A 337 1.26 9.48 -17.06
N SER A 338 1.30 9.99 -18.29
CA SER A 338 0.16 10.53 -19.02
C SER A 338 0.09 9.92 -20.41
N GLU A 339 -1.10 9.51 -20.85
CA GLU A 339 -1.41 9.04 -22.21
C GLU A 339 -1.13 10.08 -23.31
N GLU A 340 -1.04 11.37 -22.97
CA GLU A 340 -0.78 12.42 -23.95
C GLU A 340 0.72 12.55 -24.27
N ALA A 341 1.58 12.14 -23.34
CA ALA A 341 3.03 12.24 -23.44
C ALA A 341 3.66 11.01 -24.12
N GLU A 342 4.74 11.22 -24.86
CA GLU A 342 5.57 10.10 -25.32
C GLU A 342 6.42 9.53 -24.18
N PRO A 343 6.73 8.22 -24.20
CA PRO A 343 6.33 7.22 -25.21
C PRO A 343 4.92 6.62 -25.00
N TYR A 344 4.20 7.04 -23.96
CA TYR A 344 2.91 6.44 -23.57
C TYR A 344 1.82 6.63 -24.62
N ASN A 345 1.83 7.75 -25.34
CA ASN A 345 0.92 8.01 -26.44
C ASN A 345 1.01 6.95 -27.54
N SER A 346 2.24 6.60 -27.92
CA SER A 346 2.56 5.53 -28.87
C SER A 346 2.22 4.14 -28.32
N TYR A 347 2.42 3.89 -27.02
CA TYR A 347 2.00 2.62 -26.41
C TYR A 347 0.48 2.46 -26.38
N VAL A 348 -0.28 3.52 -26.12
CA VAL A 348 -1.75 3.47 -26.25
C VAL A 348 -2.16 3.20 -27.70
N HIS A 349 -1.41 3.71 -28.67
CA HIS A 349 -1.66 3.41 -30.08
C HIS A 349 -1.49 1.92 -30.39
N GLU A 350 -0.45 1.28 -29.87
CA GLU A 350 -0.24 -0.17 -29.98
C GLU A 350 -1.42 -0.96 -29.39
N MET A 351 -2.01 -0.48 -28.28
CA MET A 351 -3.18 -1.12 -27.67
C MET A 351 -4.42 -1.06 -28.57
N TRP A 352 -4.63 0.04 -29.27
CA TRP A 352 -5.73 0.17 -30.24
C TRP A 352 -5.53 -0.72 -31.46
N GLN A 353 -4.30 -0.78 -31.99
CA GLN A 353 -3.97 -1.61 -33.14
C GLN A 353 -4.23 -3.10 -32.87
N ALA A 354 -4.04 -3.55 -31.62
CA ALA A 354 -4.31 -4.94 -31.24
C ALA A 354 -5.79 -5.34 -31.39
N ILE A 355 -6.72 -4.39 -31.46
CA ILE A 355 -8.15 -4.62 -31.73
C ILE A 355 -8.60 -4.05 -33.09
N GLY A 356 -7.66 -3.71 -33.97
CA GLY A 356 -7.94 -3.25 -35.33
C GLY A 356 -8.37 -1.79 -35.44
N GLU A 357 -8.10 -0.97 -34.42
CA GLU A 357 -8.44 0.45 -34.36
C GLU A 357 -7.19 1.33 -34.49
N ASP A 358 -7.36 2.59 -34.92
CA ASP A 358 -6.27 3.53 -35.24
C ASP A 358 -6.37 4.82 -34.40
N TRP A 359 -6.41 4.65 -33.07
CA TRP A 359 -6.44 5.77 -32.12
C TRP A 359 -5.14 5.86 -31.33
N TRP A 360 -4.88 7.02 -30.74
CA TRP A 360 -3.71 7.35 -29.94
C TRP A 360 -4.14 7.81 -28.55
N GLY A 361 -3.22 7.86 -27.58
CA GLY A 361 -3.56 8.31 -26.22
C GLY A 361 -4.17 9.72 -26.13
N LYS A 362 -3.82 10.59 -27.08
CA LYS A 362 -4.29 11.99 -27.19
C LYS A 362 -5.45 12.17 -28.17
N SER A 363 -5.98 11.07 -28.72
CA SER A 363 -7.05 11.13 -29.71
C SER A 363 -8.33 11.67 -29.09
N LYS A 364 -9.02 12.50 -29.87
CA LYS A 364 -10.33 13.05 -29.52
C LYS A 364 -11.34 12.69 -30.60
N TYR A 365 -12.57 12.44 -30.19
CA TYR A 365 -13.71 12.37 -31.09
C TYR A 365 -13.96 13.73 -31.75
N ALA A 366 -14.80 13.75 -32.79
CA ALA A 366 -15.19 14.98 -33.49
C ALA A 366 -15.85 16.03 -32.57
N ASP A 367 -16.46 15.60 -31.46
CA ASP A 367 -17.06 16.49 -30.46
C ASP A 367 -16.06 17.01 -29.41
N GLY A 368 -14.76 16.70 -29.58
CA GLY A 368 -13.67 17.16 -28.74
C GLY A 368 -13.46 16.35 -27.45
N LYS A 369 -14.27 15.30 -27.19
CA LYS A 369 -14.06 14.41 -26.05
C LYS A 369 -12.92 13.43 -26.32
N ASP A 370 -12.19 13.06 -25.28
CA ASP A 370 -11.14 12.05 -25.37
C ASP A 370 -11.71 10.68 -25.74
N VAL A 371 -10.94 9.91 -26.53
CA VAL A 371 -11.26 8.53 -26.90
C VAL A 371 -10.76 7.61 -25.78
N PRO A 372 -11.65 7.00 -24.96
CA PRO A 372 -11.23 6.21 -23.81
C PRO A 372 -10.67 4.85 -24.24
N TRP A 373 -9.41 4.58 -23.93
CA TRP A 373 -8.71 3.34 -24.33
C TRP A 373 -8.74 2.22 -23.28
N SER A 374 -9.46 2.41 -22.17
CA SER A 374 -9.54 1.39 -21.10
C SER A 374 -9.97 -0.01 -21.56
N ALA A 375 -10.84 -0.13 -22.57
CA ALA A 375 -11.26 -1.42 -23.11
C ALA A 375 -10.23 -2.01 -24.08
N ALA A 376 -9.56 -1.15 -24.86
CA ALA A 376 -8.42 -1.54 -25.68
C ALA A 376 -7.29 -2.10 -24.81
N PHE A 377 -7.02 -1.48 -23.65
CA PHE A 377 -6.08 -2.00 -22.66
C PHE A 377 -6.46 -3.40 -22.17
N VAL A 378 -7.69 -3.62 -21.72
CA VAL A 378 -8.14 -4.94 -21.24
C VAL A 378 -8.03 -5.99 -22.35
N SER A 379 -8.47 -5.64 -23.56
CA SER A 379 -8.34 -6.51 -24.74
C SER A 379 -6.89 -6.83 -25.07
N PHE A 380 -6.01 -5.83 -25.00
CA PHE A 380 -4.58 -5.97 -25.27
C PHE A 380 -3.88 -6.90 -24.27
N VAL A 381 -4.07 -6.67 -22.97
CA VAL A 381 -3.41 -7.50 -21.95
C VAL A 381 -3.93 -8.94 -21.99
N VAL A 382 -5.24 -9.14 -22.16
CA VAL A 382 -5.84 -10.47 -22.32
C VAL A 382 -5.33 -11.17 -23.58
N GLY A 383 -5.24 -10.45 -24.71
CA GLY A 383 -4.80 -11.03 -25.99
C GLY A 383 -3.32 -11.43 -26.00
N ARG A 384 -2.51 -10.83 -25.12
CA ARG A 384 -1.08 -11.17 -24.98
C ARG A 384 -0.80 -12.25 -23.94
N SER A 385 -1.84 -12.78 -23.30
CA SER A 385 -1.71 -13.70 -22.16
C SER A 385 -1.65 -15.18 -22.54
N GLY A 386 -1.79 -15.51 -23.83
CA GLY A 386 -1.65 -16.86 -24.36
C GLY A 386 -2.91 -17.38 -25.07
N PRO A 387 -2.81 -18.54 -25.75
CA PRO A 387 -3.84 -19.06 -26.64
C PRO A 387 -5.15 -19.44 -25.92
N GLU A 388 -5.11 -19.67 -24.61
CA GLU A 388 -6.30 -19.94 -23.81
C GLU A 388 -7.28 -18.76 -23.80
N TYR A 389 -6.80 -17.54 -24.15
CA TYR A 389 -7.59 -16.32 -24.20
C TYR A 389 -8.09 -15.95 -25.61
N ASP A 390 -7.75 -16.72 -26.66
CA ASP A 390 -8.07 -16.39 -28.06
C ASP A 390 -9.57 -16.22 -28.34
N ALA A 391 -10.42 -16.90 -27.55
CA ALA A 391 -11.87 -16.81 -27.66
C ALA A 391 -12.50 -15.65 -26.86
N PHE A 392 -11.69 -14.78 -26.24
CA PHE A 392 -12.17 -13.55 -25.60
C PHE A 392 -12.77 -12.61 -26.64
N ALA A 393 -13.85 -11.91 -26.28
CA ALA A 393 -14.52 -10.96 -27.17
C ALA A 393 -13.80 -9.61 -27.18
N PHE A 394 -12.62 -9.55 -27.79
CA PHE A 394 -11.82 -8.33 -27.93
C PHE A 394 -12.62 -7.20 -28.57
N ASP A 395 -12.72 -6.06 -27.88
CA ASP A 395 -13.55 -4.94 -28.32
C ASP A 395 -13.12 -3.63 -27.66
N ALA A 396 -13.45 -2.51 -28.32
CA ALA A 396 -13.28 -1.15 -27.80
C ALA A 396 -14.27 -0.79 -26.67
N SER A 397 -15.21 -1.68 -26.34
CA SER A 397 -16.22 -1.47 -25.32
C SER A 397 -16.23 -2.57 -24.25
N HIS A 398 -16.11 -2.15 -22.99
CA HIS A 398 -16.22 -3.03 -21.82
C HIS A 398 -17.52 -3.83 -21.78
N SER A 399 -18.64 -3.24 -22.20
CA SER A 399 -19.93 -3.92 -22.17
C SER A 399 -20.02 -5.11 -23.10
N VAL A 400 -19.21 -5.17 -24.17
CA VAL A 400 -19.25 -6.25 -25.15
C VAL A 400 -18.68 -7.53 -24.56
N PHE A 401 -17.44 -7.51 -24.05
CA PHE A 401 -16.85 -8.72 -23.46
C PHE A 401 -17.51 -9.15 -22.16
N VAL A 402 -18.15 -8.23 -21.42
CA VAL A 402 -18.92 -8.62 -20.24
C VAL A 402 -20.25 -9.26 -20.64
N ASN A 403 -20.97 -8.72 -21.61
CA ASN A 403 -22.17 -9.37 -22.13
C ASN A 403 -21.84 -10.78 -22.68
N ASP A 404 -20.75 -10.93 -23.43
CA ASP A 404 -20.27 -12.22 -23.93
C ASP A 404 -19.95 -13.18 -22.78
N ALA A 405 -19.25 -12.75 -21.74
CA ALA A 405 -18.94 -13.59 -20.58
C ALA A 405 -20.18 -13.99 -19.76
N ILE A 406 -21.20 -13.12 -19.65
CA ILE A 406 -22.49 -13.46 -19.03
C ILE A 406 -23.20 -14.53 -19.88
N ARG A 407 -23.33 -14.30 -21.19
CA ARG A 407 -23.98 -15.23 -22.12
C ARG A 407 -23.26 -16.57 -22.17
N ALA A 408 -21.93 -16.56 -22.16
CA ALA A 408 -21.10 -17.76 -22.10
C ALA A 408 -21.42 -18.62 -20.88
N ARG A 409 -21.59 -17.98 -19.70
CA ARG A 409 -22.02 -18.68 -18.49
C ARG A 409 -23.43 -19.25 -18.63
N VAL A 410 -24.40 -18.43 -19.07
CA VAL A 410 -25.82 -18.81 -19.21
C VAL A 410 -25.98 -20.00 -20.18
N MET A 411 -25.22 -19.99 -21.27
CA MET A 411 -25.22 -21.06 -22.28
C MET A 411 -24.30 -22.24 -21.93
N GLY A 412 -23.53 -22.16 -20.85
CA GLY A 412 -22.54 -23.18 -20.48
C GLY A 412 -21.41 -23.34 -21.50
N ASN A 413 -21.07 -22.28 -22.24
CA ASN A 413 -20.01 -22.31 -23.26
C ASN A 413 -18.63 -22.37 -22.60
N LYS A 414 -18.00 -23.55 -22.63
CA LYS A 414 -16.70 -23.80 -22.01
C LYS A 414 -15.49 -23.38 -22.85
N THR A 415 -15.68 -22.95 -24.10
CA THR A 415 -14.56 -22.46 -24.93
C THR A 415 -14.16 -21.03 -24.58
N LYS A 416 -15.00 -20.32 -23.82
CA LYS A 416 -14.76 -18.93 -23.43
C LYS A 416 -13.84 -18.84 -22.21
N PRO A 417 -12.80 -17.97 -22.24
CA PRO A 417 -11.85 -17.83 -21.12
C PRO A 417 -12.47 -17.17 -19.89
N PHE A 418 -13.58 -16.47 -20.02
CA PHE A 418 -14.25 -15.80 -18.91
C PHE A 418 -15.73 -16.12 -18.85
N TRP A 419 -16.22 -16.35 -17.62
CA TRP A 419 -17.64 -16.38 -17.29
C TRP A 419 -17.94 -15.32 -16.25
N ALA A 420 -19.02 -14.55 -16.45
CA ALA A 420 -19.39 -13.49 -15.52
C ALA A 420 -20.37 -13.97 -14.44
N TYR A 421 -20.21 -13.46 -13.23
CA TYR A 421 -21.02 -13.77 -12.05
C TYR A 421 -21.49 -12.51 -11.36
N ARG A 422 -22.59 -12.60 -10.62
CA ARG A 422 -22.96 -11.57 -9.65
C ARG A 422 -21.90 -11.54 -8.54
N ILE A 423 -21.76 -10.37 -7.94
CA ILE A 423 -20.67 -10.06 -7.01
C ILE A 423 -20.70 -10.89 -5.71
N ASP A 424 -21.84 -11.49 -5.40
CA ASP A 424 -22.11 -12.34 -4.23
C ASP A 424 -22.08 -13.86 -4.55
N GLU A 425 -21.85 -14.25 -5.81
CA GLU A 425 -21.81 -15.66 -6.23
C GLU A 425 -20.40 -16.26 -6.22
N LYS A 426 -19.37 -15.43 -6.50
CA LYS A 426 -17.97 -15.87 -6.57
C LYS A 426 -17.05 -14.83 -5.92
N LYS A 427 -15.95 -15.32 -5.33
CA LYS A 427 -14.89 -14.47 -4.80
C LYS A 427 -13.94 -14.05 -5.93
N PRO A 428 -13.42 -12.82 -5.90
CA PRO A 428 -12.37 -12.41 -6.82
C PRO A 428 -11.10 -13.22 -6.56
N GLU A 429 -10.39 -13.55 -7.63
CA GLU A 429 -9.09 -14.21 -7.66
C GLU A 429 -8.20 -13.47 -8.66
N ILE A 430 -6.89 -13.67 -8.57
CA ILE A 430 -5.92 -13.08 -9.49
C ILE A 430 -6.26 -13.49 -10.93
N GLY A 431 -6.23 -12.51 -11.84
CA GLY A 431 -6.55 -12.68 -13.26
C GLY A 431 -8.04 -12.58 -13.59
N ASP A 432 -8.93 -12.44 -12.60
CA ASP A 432 -10.34 -12.09 -12.86
C ASP A 432 -10.48 -10.65 -13.36
N ILE A 433 -11.65 -10.32 -13.93
CA ILE A 433 -11.98 -8.94 -14.34
C ILE A 433 -13.18 -8.45 -13.53
N VAL A 434 -13.07 -7.25 -12.94
CA VAL A 434 -14.18 -6.60 -12.22
C VAL A 434 -14.80 -5.55 -13.14
N GLN A 435 -16.10 -5.64 -13.42
CA GLN A 435 -16.82 -4.61 -14.17
C GLN A 435 -17.59 -3.68 -13.23
N ARG A 436 -17.50 -2.37 -13.47
CA ARG A 436 -18.24 -1.33 -12.77
C ARG A 436 -18.97 -0.36 -13.70
N ASN A 437 -19.97 0.31 -13.13
CA ASN A 437 -20.60 1.47 -13.74
C ASN A 437 -19.62 2.65 -13.86
N ARG A 438 -19.87 3.50 -14.86
CA ARG A 438 -19.19 4.79 -15.02
C ARG A 438 -20.19 5.90 -15.37
N ALA A 439 -19.72 7.15 -15.34
CA ALA A 439 -20.50 8.33 -15.73
C ALA A 439 -21.82 8.50 -14.95
N GLY A 440 -21.84 8.12 -13.66
CA GLY A 440 -23.01 8.28 -12.78
C GLY A 440 -24.17 7.32 -13.04
N ASN A 441 -23.99 6.31 -13.91
CA ASN A 441 -25.02 5.32 -14.21
C ASN A 441 -25.13 4.24 -13.11
N SER A 442 -26.24 3.50 -13.13
CA SER A 442 -26.54 2.41 -12.20
C SER A 442 -27.16 1.21 -12.91
N PHE A 443 -26.37 0.53 -13.74
CA PHE A 443 -26.71 -0.75 -14.35
C PHE A 443 -26.41 -1.90 -13.40
N GLY A 444 -27.25 -2.93 -13.42
CA GLY A 444 -27.03 -4.19 -12.70
C GLY A 444 -26.68 -5.34 -13.64
N TYR A 445 -26.36 -6.50 -13.07
CA TYR A 445 -26.01 -7.71 -13.82
C TYR A 445 -27.05 -8.09 -14.89
N ASP A 446 -28.35 -8.04 -14.55
CA ASP A 446 -29.43 -8.37 -15.49
C ASP A 446 -29.51 -7.39 -16.67
N TYR A 447 -29.16 -6.13 -16.45
CA TYR A 447 -29.06 -5.15 -17.53
C TYR A 447 -27.90 -5.48 -18.46
N ALA A 448 -26.74 -5.82 -17.88
CA ALA A 448 -25.55 -6.23 -18.61
C ALA A 448 -25.75 -7.53 -19.41
N GLU A 449 -26.61 -8.44 -18.94
CA GLU A 449 -27.00 -9.66 -19.68
C GLU A 449 -27.78 -9.33 -20.98
N ALA A 450 -28.69 -8.36 -20.89
CA ALA A 450 -29.57 -8.00 -21.99
C ALA A 450 -28.94 -7.02 -23.00
N HIS A 451 -27.88 -6.28 -22.61
CA HIS A 451 -27.31 -5.20 -23.41
C HIS A 451 -25.81 -5.39 -23.61
N ALA A 452 -25.33 -5.27 -24.86
CA ALA A 452 -23.90 -5.28 -25.17
C ALA A 452 -23.31 -3.86 -25.32
N SER A 453 -24.12 -2.81 -25.15
CA SER A 453 -23.69 -1.41 -25.27
C SER A 453 -24.23 -0.59 -24.11
N TYR A 454 -23.34 -0.21 -23.18
CA TYR A 454 -23.64 0.71 -22.08
C TYR A 454 -22.35 1.26 -21.46
N PRO A 455 -22.37 2.48 -20.88
CA PRO A 455 -21.21 3.04 -20.20
C PRO A 455 -20.77 2.17 -19.01
N SER A 456 -19.60 1.53 -19.16
CA SER A 456 -18.98 0.71 -18.12
C SER A 456 -17.45 0.77 -18.22
N HIS A 457 -16.80 0.24 -17.19
CA HIS A 457 -15.35 0.12 -17.09
C HIS A 457 -14.99 -1.18 -16.40
N SER A 458 -13.89 -1.80 -16.80
CA SER A 458 -13.42 -3.05 -16.22
C SER A 458 -11.92 -3.04 -16.04
N ASP A 459 -11.48 -3.69 -14.97
CA ASP A 459 -10.08 -3.75 -14.53
C ASP A 459 -9.72 -5.20 -14.16
N VAL A 460 -8.45 -5.57 -14.28
CA VAL A 460 -7.97 -6.94 -14.00
C VAL A 460 -7.47 -7.06 -12.57
N VAL A 461 -7.95 -8.06 -11.82
CA VAL A 461 -7.52 -8.36 -10.44
C VAL A 461 -6.06 -8.82 -10.43
N CYS A 462 -5.22 -8.10 -9.70
CA CYS A 462 -3.79 -8.38 -9.57
C CYS A 462 -3.40 -8.82 -8.15
N GLU A 463 -4.20 -8.50 -7.14
CA GLU A 463 -4.00 -9.00 -5.77
C GLU A 463 -5.34 -9.18 -5.06
N VAL A 464 -5.43 -10.20 -4.21
CA VAL A 464 -6.49 -10.36 -3.22
C VAL A 464 -5.84 -10.55 -1.86
N ARG A 465 -6.04 -9.59 -0.95
CA ARG A 465 -5.44 -9.61 0.39
C ARG A 465 -6.41 -9.10 1.45
N GLY A 466 -6.71 -9.98 2.42
CA GLY A 466 -7.62 -9.64 3.51
C GLY A 466 -9.02 -9.33 2.98
N ARG A 467 -9.48 -8.09 3.20
CA ARG A 467 -10.77 -7.58 2.71
C ARG A 467 -10.64 -6.63 1.52
N VAL A 468 -9.59 -6.78 0.73
CA VAL A 468 -9.32 -5.91 -0.42
C VAL A 468 -8.93 -6.77 -1.62
N ALA A 469 -9.51 -6.46 -2.78
CA ALA A 469 -9.02 -6.88 -4.09
C ALA A 469 -8.45 -5.66 -4.82
N ARG A 470 -7.19 -5.74 -5.25
CA ARG A 470 -6.57 -4.71 -6.09
C ARG A 470 -6.68 -5.10 -7.55
N VAL A 471 -6.98 -4.11 -8.39
CA VAL A 471 -7.14 -4.25 -9.83
C VAL A 471 -6.25 -3.25 -10.56
N ILE A 472 -5.81 -3.59 -11.75
CA ILE A 472 -5.07 -2.70 -12.65
C ILE A 472 -5.90 -2.48 -13.92
N GLY A 473 -5.99 -1.22 -14.34
CA GLY A 473 -6.74 -0.81 -15.52
C GLY A 473 -6.11 0.36 -16.26
N GLY A 474 -6.33 0.39 -17.57
CA GLY A 474 -5.91 1.48 -18.46
C GLY A 474 -6.89 2.66 -18.46
N ASN A 475 -6.40 3.84 -18.85
CA ASN A 475 -7.14 5.11 -18.85
C ASN A 475 -7.78 5.40 -17.48
N THR A 476 -7.02 5.16 -16.40
CA THR A 476 -7.37 5.45 -15.00
C THR A 476 -6.33 6.40 -14.38
N GLY A 477 -6.43 6.77 -13.09
CA GLY A 477 -5.38 7.55 -12.38
C GLY A 477 -5.73 8.98 -11.94
N GLY A 478 -6.97 9.44 -12.13
CA GLY A 478 -7.48 10.70 -11.56
C GLY A 478 -6.98 11.99 -12.24
N GLY A 479 -6.25 11.89 -13.36
CA GLY A 479 -5.78 13.00 -14.20
C GLY A 479 -5.88 12.65 -15.70
N GLU A 480 -4.88 13.06 -16.48
CA GLU A 480 -4.63 12.50 -17.83
C GLU A 480 -4.49 10.97 -17.71
N GLY A 481 -5.13 10.20 -18.59
CA GLY A 481 -5.26 8.76 -18.35
C GLY A 481 -3.93 8.01 -18.39
N THR A 482 -3.83 6.95 -17.59
CA THR A 482 -2.64 6.10 -17.45
C THR A 482 -3.06 4.66 -17.12
N VAL A 483 -2.11 3.74 -16.95
CA VAL A 483 -2.36 2.43 -16.34
C VAL A 483 -2.15 2.57 -14.84
N ALA A 484 -3.23 2.51 -14.05
CA ALA A 484 -3.17 2.67 -12.60
C ALA A 484 -3.88 1.53 -11.87
N MET A 485 -3.60 1.45 -10.56
CA MET A 485 -4.19 0.47 -9.66
C MET A 485 -5.35 1.08 -8.89
N SER A 486 -6.42 0.32 -8.71
CA SER A 486 -7.59 0.65 -7.88
C SER A 486 -7.91 -0.50 -6.95
N GLU A 487 -8.71 -0.25 -5.91
CA GLU A 487 -9.09 -1.27 -4.94
C GLU A 487 -10.61 -1.41 -4.81
N TYR A 488 -11.06 -2.64 -4.61
CA TYR A 488 -12.42 -2.98 -4.22
C TYR A 488 -12.45 -3.65 -2.85
N ASP A 489 -13.36 -3.19 -1.99
CA ASP A 489 -13.59 -3.77 -0.68
C ASP A 489 -14.30 -5.12 -0.81
N LEU A 490 -13.90 -6.06 0.04
CA LEU A 490 -14.51 -7.37 0.19
C LEU A 490 -15.24 -7.47 1.53
N ASP A 491 -16.33 -8.23 1.55
CA ASP A 491 -17.07 -8.53 2.77
C ASP A 491 -16.29 -9.50 3.68
N ALA A 492 -16.89 -9.83 4.83
CA ALA A 492 -16.28 -10.76 5.79
C ALA A 492 -16.07 -12.18 5.25
N LYS A 493 -16.76 -12.56 4.16
CA LYS A 493 -16.68 -13.86 3.50
C LYS A 493 -15.75 -13.84 2.29
N GLY A 494 -15.26 -12.66 1.88
CA GLY A 494 -14.36 -12.46 0.74
C GLY A 494 -15.08 -12.22 -0.59
N PHE A 495 -16.36 -11.87 -0.59
CA PHE A 495 -17.09 -11.44 -1.79
C PHE A 495 -16.94 -9.93 -1.99
N LEU A 496 -17.08 -9.45 -3.23
CA LEU A 496 -17.07 -8.02 -3.53
C LEU A 496 -18.24 -7.33 -2.80
N LEU A 497 -17.92 -6.29 -2.03
CA LEU A 497 -18.93 -5.60 -1.22
C LEU A 497 -19.89 -4.78 -2.11
N PRO A 498 -21.22 -4.86 -1.90
CA PRO A 498 -22.19 -4.02 -2.60
C PRO A 498 -21.96 -2.52 -2.37
N GLY A 499 -22.48 -1.68 -3.27
CA GLY A 499 -22.38 -0.21 -3.14
C GLY A 499 -21.12 0.42 -3.74
N GLN A 500 -20.25 -0.38 -4.37
CA GLN A 500 -19.03 0.07 -5.06
C GLN A 500 -19.21 0.23 -6.57
N SER A 501 -20.46 0.41 -7.03
CA SER A 501 -20.84 0.53 -8.44
C SER A 501 -20.51 -0.69 -9.33
N ILE A 502 -20.19 -1.83 -8.72
CA ILE A 502 -19.80 -3.06 -9.42
C ILE A 502 -21.04 -3.72 -10.04
N ILE A 503 -20.91 -4.15 -11.29
CA ILE A 503 -21.95 -4.82 -12.09
C ILE A 503 -21.76 -6.33 -12.02
N ALA A 504 -20.54 -6.81 -12.28
CA ALA A 504 -20.25 -8.22 -12.43
C ALA A 504 -18.77 -8.52 -12.12
N LEU A 505 -18.50 -9.77 -11.73
CA LEU A 505 -17.18 -10.36 -11.62
C LEU A 505 -16.99 -11.41 -12.72
N LEU A 506 -16.08 -11.16 -13.65
CA LEU A 506 -15.69 -12.10 -14.70
C LEU A 506 -14.61 -13.02 -14.17
N LYS A 507 -14.98 -14.27 -13.94
CA LYS A 507 -14.09 -15.32 -13.48
C LYS A 507 -13.21 -15.81 -14.62
N ASN A 508 -11.90 -15.76 -14.40
CA ASN A 508 -10.91 -16.32 -15.30
C ASN A 508 -10.95 -17.85 -15.22
N ARG A 509 -11.24 -18.46 -16.36
CA ARG A 509 -11.35 -19.91 -16.58
C ARG A 509 -10.42 -20.38 -17.68
N ALA A 510 -9.37 -19.64 -18.01
CA ALA A 510 -8.40 -20.01 -19.03
C ALA A 510 -7.85 -21.43 -18.82
N ASP A 511 -7.68 -21.86 -17.57
CA ASP A 511 -7.23 -23.21 -17.21
C ASP A 511 -8.22 -24.34 -17.58
N ASP A 512 -9.51 -24.00 -17.74
CA ASP A 512 -10.55 -24.93 -18.15
C ASP A 512 -10.77 -24.95 -19.67
N VAL A 513 -10.16 -24.01 -20.41
CA VAL A 513 -10.28 -23.93 -21.87
C VAL A 513 -9.37 -25.00 -22.48
N LYS A 514 -9.96 -25.94 -23.21
CA LYS A 514 -9.18 -26.93 -23.96
C LYS A 514 -8.61 -26.26 -25.19
N THR A 515 -7.28 -26.10 -25.23
CA THR A 515 -6.57 -25.76 -26.47
C THR A 515 -6.57 -26.98 -27.39
N SER A 516 -6.89 -26.76 -28.66
CA SER A 516 -6.99 -27.80 -29.71
C SER A 516 -5.64 -28.22 -30.24
#